data_AF-A0A958FZT1-F1
#
_entry.id   AF-A0A958FZT1-F1
#
_cell.length_a   1.000
_cell.length_b   1.000
_cell.length_c   1.000
_cell.angle_alpha   90.00
_cell.angle_beta   90.00
_cell.angle_gamma   90.00
#
_symmetry.space_group_name_H-M   'P 1'
#
loop_
_entity.id
_entity.type
_entity.pdbx_description
1 polymer ?
#
loop_
_entity_poly.entity_id
_entity_poly.type
_entity_poly.pdbx_seq_one_letter_code
_entity_poly.pdbx_strand_id
1 'polypeptide(L)' 'MMIDKVATTGLVGVQRALQRAVENAEKISQAFSPKGGGVEDFVDGAIGLEQSAHDVKANLHMIKKAEELGDSLLSILA' A
#
# COMPACT_ATOMS: atom_id res chain seq x y z
N MET A 1 20.65 -8.43 -6.39
CA MET A 1 20.67 -9.41 -5.28
C MET A 1 19.25 -9.76 -4.86
N MET A 2 19.05 -10.81 -4.04
CA MET A 2 17.72 -11.16 -3.49
C MET A 2 17.10 -10.00 -2.68
N ILE A 3 17.92 -9.17 -2.03
CA ILE A 3 17.48 -8.02 -1.22
C ILE A 3 16.89 -6.91 -2.10
N ASP A 4 17.57 -6.52 -3.19
CA ASP A 4 17.05 -5.54 -4.16
C ASP A 4 15.68 -5.97 -4.72
N LYS A 5 15.49 -7.28 -4.91
CA LYS A 5 14.22 -7.86 -5.37
C LYS A 5 13.11 -7.73 -4.32
N VAL A 6 13.42 -7.89 -3.03
CA VAL A 6 12.43 -7.68 -1.94
C VAL A 6 12.06 -6.20 -1.83
N ALA A 7 13.05 -5.29 -1.83
CA ALA A 7 12.79 -3.86 -1.80
C ALA A 7 11.96 -3.39 -3.00
N THR A 8 12.31 -3.85 -4.20
CA THR A 8 11.55 -3.55 -5.43
C THR A 8 10.12 -4.11 -5.37
N THR A 9 9.93 -5.33 -4.86
CA THR A 9 8.61 -5.93 -4.70
C THR A 9 7.76 -5.15 -3.70
N GLY A 10 8.36 -4.74 -2.58
CA GLY A 10 7.70 -3.88 -1.60
C GLY A 10 7.27 -2.54 -2.20
N LEU A 11 8.14 -1.87 -2.97
CA LEU A 11 7.83 -0.59 -3.62
C LEU A 11 6.67 -0.73 -4.62
N VAL A 12 6.68 -1.78 -5.44
CA VAL A 12 5.57 -2.10 -6.36
C VAL A 12 4.28 -2.38 -5.59
N GLY A 13 4.38 -3.06 -4.44
CA GLY A 13 3.26 -3.30 -3.53
C GLY A 13 2.65 -2.00 -2.98
N VAL A 14 3.49 -1.08 -2.50
CA VAL A 14 3.06 0.26 -2.04
C VAL A 14 2.37 1.02 -3.16
N GLN A 15 2.95 1.06 -4.36
CA GLN A 15 2.37 1.77 -5.50
C GLN A 15 0.96 1.25 -5.84
N ARG A 16 0.79 -0.07 -5.89
CA ARG A 16 -0.52 -0.70 -6.17
C ARG A 16 -1.53 -0.43 -5.06
N ALA A 17 -1.12 -0.47 -3.81
CA ALA A 17 -1.98 -0.17 -2.68
C ALA A 17 -2.45 1.29 -2.69
N LEU A 18 -1.56 2.24 -3.03
CA LEU A 18 -1.92 3.65 -3.20
C LEU A 18 -2.90 3.85 -4.37
N GLN A 19 -2.70 3.17 -5.50
CA GLN A 19 -3.65 3.24 -6.62
C GLN A 19 -5.04 2.77 -6.21
N ARG A 20 -5.15 1.65 -5.49
CA ARG A 20 -6.42 1.19 -4.92
C ARG A 20 -7.01 2.16 -3.91
N ALA A 21 -6.18 2.81 -3.08
CA ALA A 21 -6.63 3.82 -2.14
C ALA A 21 -7.29 5.01 -2.86
N VAL A 22 -6.73 5.43 -4.00
CA VAL A 22 -7.32 6.49 -4.84
C VAL A 22 -8.68 6.04 -5.40
N GLU A 23 -8.76 4.84 -5.97
CA GLU A 23 -10.02 4.29 -6.50
C GLU A 23 -11.11 4.18 -5.40
N ASN A 24 -10.73 3.77 -4.19
CA ASN A 24 -11.66 3.67 -3.07
C ASN A 24 -12.06 5.05 -2.50
N ALA A 25 -11.15 6.02 -2.51
CA ALA A 25 -11.48 7.41 -2.18
C ALA A 25 -12.44 8.04 -3.20
N GLU A 26 -12.32 7.70 -4.47
CA GLU A 26 -13.27 8.11 -5.51
C GLU A 26 -14.67 7.53 -5.25
N LYS A 27 -14.79 6.28 -4.81
CA LYS A 27 -16.09 5.70 -4.40
C LYS A 27 -16.73 6.46 -3.25
N ILE A 28 -15.94 6.79 -2.23
CA ILE A 28 -16.39 7.65 -1.12
C ILE A 28 -16.88 9.00 -1.65
N SER A 29 -16.11 9.65 -2.54
CA SER A 29 -16.48 10.94 -3.11
C SER A 29 -17.77 10.86 -3.94
N GLN A 30 -17.93 9.78 -4.71
CA GLN A 30 -19.14 9.52 -5.48
C GLN A 30 -20.35 9.31 -4.57
N ALA A 31 -20.21 8.70 -3.39
CA ALA A 31 -21.30 8.54 -2.42
C ALA A 31 -21.99 9.85 -1.98
N PHE A 32 -21.36 11.01 -2.22
CA PHE A 32 -21.92 12.33 -1.93
C PHE A 32 -22.40 13.09 -3.18
N SER A 33 -22.36 12.47 -4.36
CA SER A 33 -22.68 13.13 -5.62
C SER A 33 -24.19 13.12 -5.90
N PRO A 34 -24.76 14.22 -6.43
CA PRO A 34 -26.21 14.32 -6.67
C PRO A 34 -26.75 13.37 -7.76
N LYS A 35 -25.86 12.67 -8.49
CA LYS A 35 -26.22 11.72 -9.55
C LYS A 35 -25.90 10.25 -9.23
N GLY A 36 -25.38 9.93 -8.04
CA GLY A 36 -25.10 8.53 -7.70
C GLY A 36 -24.29 8.37 -6.43
N GLY A 37 -24.15 7.11 -6.02
CA GLY A 37 -23.35 6.67 -4.89
C GLY A 37 -24.18 6.50 -3.61
N GLY A 38 -24.61 5.28 -3.30
CA GLY A 38 -25.38 5.03 -2.08
C GLY A 38 -24.49 5.02 -0.83
N VAL A 39 -25.11 4.82 0.35
CA VAL A 39 -24.36 4.53 1.59
C VAL A 39 -23.46 3.29 1.43
N GLU A 40 -23.86 2.35 0.56
CA GLU A 40 -23.08 1.17 0.20
C GLU A 40 -21.72 1.53 -0.41
N ASP A 41 -21.67 2.47 -1.36
CA ASP A 41 -20.43 2.91 -1.99
C ASP A 41 -19.48 3.62 -1.01
N PHE A 42 -20.03 4.33 -0.03
CA PHE A 42 -19.25 4.91 1.06
C PHE A 42 -18.62 3.82 1.93
N VAL A 43 -19.40 2.82 2.34
CA VAL A 43 -18.92 1.73 3.20
C VAL A 43 -17.86 0.89 2.49
N ASP A 44 -18.10 0.50 1.24
CA ASP A 44 -17.15 -0.24 0.42
C ASP A 44 -15.87 0.55 0.18
N GLY A 45 -16.00 1.85 -0.11
CA GLY A 45 -14.86 2.76 -0.24
C GLY A 45 -14.05 2.87 1.06
N ALA A 46 -14.71 3.00 2.21
CA ALA A 46 -14.05 3.13 3.51
C ALA A 46 -13.30 1.84 3.91
N ILE A 47 -13.94 0.68 3.75
CA ILE A 47 -13.31 -0.63 3.99
C ILE A 47 -12.11 -0.81 3.05
N GLY A 48 -12.27 -0.48 1.77
CA GLY A 48 -11.20 -0.57 0.78
C GLY A 48 -10.02 0.37 1.09
N LEU A 49 -10.27 1.57 1.61
CA LEU A 49 -9.22 2.50 2.05
C LEU A 49 -8.43 1.95 3.23
N GLU A 50 -9.10 1.37 4.22
CA GLU A 50 -8.45 0.74 5.39
C GLU A 50 -7.57 -0.44 4.95
N GLN A 51 -8.07 -1.28 4.03
CA GLN A 51 -7.28 -2.38 3.45
C GLN A 51 -6.05 -1.86 2.70
N SER A 52 -6.19 -0.81 1.88
CA SER A 52 -5.05 -0.20 1.20
C SER A 52 -4.02 0.38 2.19
N ALA A 53 -4.46 0.95 3.31
CA ALA A 53 -3.57 1.45 4.36
C ALA A 53 -2.77 0.30 5.02
N HIS A 54 -3.43 -0.83 5.29
CA HIS A 54 -2.77 -2.04 5.78
C HIS A 54 -1.74 -2.59 4.78
N ASP A 55 -2.08 -2.63 3.49
CA ASP A 55 -1.18 -3.07 2.44
C ASP A 55 0.06 -2.17 2.31
N VAL A 56 -0.12 -0.84 2.37
CA VAL A 56 1.00 0.11 2.37
C VAL A 56 1.91 -0.16 3.56
N LYS A 57 1.34 -0.32 4.76
CA LYS A 57 2.12 -0.58 5.99
C LYS A 57 2.89 -1.89 5.92
N ALA A 58 2.27 -2.95 5.41
CA ALA A 58 2.92 -4.26 5.25
C ALA A 58 4.08 -4.19 4.25
N ASN A 59 3.88 -3.55 3.09
CA ASN A 59 4.92 -3.41 2.07
C ASN A 59 6.07 -2.50 2.54
N LEU A 60 5.79 -1.43 3.28
CA LEU A 60 6.82 -0.59 3.91
C LEU A 60 7.66 -1.40 4.92
N HIS A 61 7.01 -2.29 5.68
CA HIS A 61 7.74 -3.16 6.60
C HIS A 61 8.69 -4.11 5.85
N MET A 62 8.27 -4.67 4.70
CA MET A 62 9.13 -5.48 3.85
C MET A 62 10.35 -4.70 3.33
N ILE A 63 10.15 -3.45 2.88
CA ILE A 63 11.24 -2.58 2.42
C ILE A 63 12.23 -2.34 3.56
N LYS A 64 11.74 -1.92 4.73
CA LYS A 64 12.60 -1.68 5.89
C LYS A 64 13.40 -2.92 6.31
N LYS A 65 12.76 -4.10 6.28
CA LYS A 65 13.45 -5.36 6.58
C LYS A 65 14.50 -5.72 5.53
N ALA A 66 14.28 -5.39 4.27
CA ALA A 66 15.27 -5.56 3.22
C ALA A 66 16.48 -4.64 3.44
N GLU A 67 16.26 -3.38 3.82
CA GLU A 67 17.33 -2.43 4.17
C GLU A 67 18.15 -2.92 5.38
N GLU A 68 17.48 -3.29 6.48
CA GLU A 68 18.13 -3.81 7.69
C GLU A 68 19.00 -5.05 7.38
N LEU A 69 18.54 -5.94 6.49
CA LEU A 69 19.30 -7.11 6.06
C LEU A 69 20.50 -6.72 5.20
N GLY A 70 20.34 -5.73 4.30
CA GLY A 70 21.42 -5.20 3.48
C GLY A 70 22.55 -4.62 4.33
N ASP A 71 22.20 -3.78 5.31
CA ASP A 71 23.16 -3.17 6.23
C ASP A 71 23.88 -4.23 7.08
N SER A 72 23.15 -5.25 7.55
CA SER A 72 23.73 -6.36 8.31
C SER A 72 24.73 -7.16 7.49
N LEU A 73 24.46 -7.41 6.21
CA LEU A 73 25.41 -8.09 5.31
C LEU A 73 26.65 -7.25 5.03
N LEU A 74 26.49 -5.95 4.81
CA LEU A 74 27.62 -5.04 4.64
C LEU A 74 28.51 -5.01 5.89
N SER A 75 27.92 -5.03 7.09
CA SER A 75 28.66 -5.10 8.34
C SER A 75 29.41 -6.42 8.56
N ILE A 76 28.96 -7.54 7.99
CA ILE A 76 29.67 -8.84 8.07
C ILE A 76 30.86 -8.88 7.10
N LEU A 77 30.75 -8.18 5.98
CA LEU A 77 31.74 -8.18 4.90
C LEU A 77 32.83 -7.10 5.05
N ALA A 78 32.61 -6.10 5.93
CA ALA A 78 33.55 -5.04 6.28
C ALA A 78 34.53 -5.48 7.37
#